data_AF-A0AAQ0LSG3-F1
#
_entry.id   AF-A0AAQ0LSG3-F1
#
_cell.length_a   1.000
_cell.length_b   1.000
_cell.length_c   1.000
_cell.angle_alpha   90.00
_cell.angle_beta   90.00
_cell.angle_gamma   90.00
#
_symmetry.space_group_name_H-M   'P 1'
#
loop_
_entity.id
_entity.type
_entity.pdbx_description
1 polymer ?
#
loop_
_entity_poly.entity_id
_entity_poly.type
_entity_poly.pdbx_seq_one_letter_code
_entity_poly.pdbx_strand_id
1 'polypeptide(L)'
;MTEHEEYCVSIRKSYIMPDHTLEGYTVTLWKWNHLDETWWFAAICDYLFADYNGNHKKALRQARRDARKLAGIFDCTNYDTTKEGMWQ
;
A
#
# COMPACT_ATOMS: atom_id res chain seq x y z
N MET A 1 12.03 0.86 -25.16
CA MET A 1 11.24 0.26 -24.08
C MET A 1 11.68 0.92 -22.80
N THR A 2 10.88 1.80 -22.23
CA THR A 2 11.09 2.21 -20.84
C THR A 2 10.83 0.99 -19.97
N GLU A 3 11.85 0.51 -19.27
CA GLU A 3 11.74 -0.57 -18.29
C GLU A 3 10.94 -0.04 -17.11
N HIS A 4 9.61 -0.19 -17.18
CA HIS A 4 8.76 0.01 -16.02
C HIS A 4 8.76 -1.27 -15.20
N GLU A 5 8.93 -1.15 -13.89
CA GLU A 5 8.79 -2.27 -12.96
C GLU A 5 7.37 -2.87 -13.12
N GLU A 6 7.28 -4.20 -13.21
CA GLU A 6 5.98 -4.88 -13.41
C GLU A 6 5.05 -4.68 -12.22
N TYR A 7 5.62 -4.47 -11.02
CA TYR A 7 4.90 -4.26 -9.79
C TYR A 7 5.44 -3.05 -9.04
N CYS A 8 4.67 -2.57 -8.07
CA CYS A 8 5.21 -1.73 -7.00
C CYS A 8 4.33 -1.85 -5.75
N VAL A 9 4.84 -1.35 -4.61
CA VAL A 9 4.12 -1.37 -3.34
C VAL A 9 3.95 0.05 -2.79
N SER A 10 2.78 0.36 -2.25
CA SER A 10 2.50 1.63 -1.57
C SER A 10 1.75 1.42 -0.25
N ILE A 11 1.85 2.37 0.68
CA ILE A 11 1.08 2.39 1.93
C ILE A 11 0.17 3.61 1.91
N ARG A 12 -1.13 3.41 2.08
CA ARG A 12 -2.14 4.48 2.17
C ARG A 12 -2.76 4.50 3.54
N LYS A 13 -3.24 5.66 3.98
CA LYS A 13 -4.20 5.69 5.09
C LYS A 13 -5.53 5.17 4.58
N SER A 14 -6.11 4.20 5.28
CA SER A 14 -7.50 3.80 5.06
C SER A 14 -8.39 4.59 6.00
N TYR A 15 -9.42 5.24 5.44
CA TYR A 15 -10.53 5.80 6.19
C TYR A 15 -11.81 5.41 5.47
N ILE A 16 -12.61 4.55 6.09
CA ILE A 16 -13.78 3.96 5.44
C ILE A 16 -15.09 4.38 6.13
N MET A 17 -15.11 4.72 7.42
CA MET A 17 -16.35 5.01 8.14
C MET A 17 -16.30 6.24 9.06
N PRO A 18 -17.43 6.98 9.21
CA PRO A 18 -17.56 8.16 10.07
C PRO A 18 -17.30 7.91 11.56
N ASP A 19 -17.44 6.66 12.00
CA ASP A 19 -17.25 6.22 13.39
C ASP A 19 -15.79 5.81 13.68
N HIS A 20 -14.88 6.01 12.71
CA HIS A 20 -13.46 5.67 12.80
C HIS A 20 -13.16 4.17 12.97
N THR A 21 -14.17 3.29 12.83
CA THR A 21 -14.02 1.84 13.04
C THR A 21 -13.03 1.19 12.07
N LEU A 22 -12.84 1.78 10.90
CA LEU A 22 -11.96 1.28 9.83
C LEU A 22 -10.76 2.19 9.54
N GLU A 23 -10.37 3.01 10.53
CA GLU A 23 -9.17 3.85 10.40
C GLU A 23 -7.90 2.99 10.50
N GLY A 24 -6.98 3.14 9.56
CA GLY A 24 -5.82 2.27 9.47
C GLY A 24 -4.80 2.66 8.42
N TYR A 25 -3.91 1.71 8.11
CA TYR A 25 -3.06 1.75 6.93
C TYR A 25 -3.38 0.57 6.02
N THR A 26 -3.37 0.79 4.72
CA THR A 26 -3.48 -0.25 3.71
C THR A 26 -2.17 -0.34 2.95
N VAL A 27 -1.55 -1.51 2.96
CA VAL A 27 -0.48 -1.86 2.03
C VAL A 27 -1.14 -2.32 0.74
N THR A 28 -0.75 -1.72 -0.39
CA THR A 28 -1.30 -2.05 -1.71
C THR A 28 -0.18 -2.46 -2.65
N LEU A 29 -0.36 -3.62 -3.30
CA LEU A 29 0.42 -4.04 -4.46
C LEU A 29 -0.27 -3.55 -5.72
N TRP A 30 0.50 -2.90 -6.58
CA TRP A 30 0.08 -2.47 -7.90
C TRP A 30 0.78 -3.30 -8.95
N LYS A 31 0.11 -3.53 -10.07
CA LYS A 31 0.68 -4.12 -11.27
C LYS A 31 0.62 -3.11 -12.40
N TRP A 32 1.71 -2.96 -13.15
CA TRP A 32 1.70 -2.13 -14.35
C TRP A 32 0.92 -2.83 -15.45
N ASN A 33 -0.10 -2.17 -15.98
CA ASN A 33 -0.81 -2.63 -17.17
C ASN A 33 -0.18 -1.98 -18.40
N HIS A 34 0.45 -2.80 -19.24
CA HIS A 34 1.08 -2.35 -20.49
C HIS A 34 0.08 -1.96 -21.58
N LEU A 35 -1.17 -2.40 -21.50
CA LEU A 35 -2.20 -2.06 -22.50
C LEU A 35 -2.68 -0.63 -22.34
N ASP A 36 -2.97 -0.25 -21.10
CA ASP A 36 -3.56 1.05 -20.77
C ASP A 36 -2.54 2.02 -20.16
N GLU A 37 -1.26 1.61 -20.08
CA GLU A 37 -0.16 2.37 -19.48
C GLU A 37 -0.52 2.96 -18.09
N THR A 38 -1.19 2.14 -17.28
CA THR A 38 -1.70 2.53 -15.96
C THR A 38 -1.41 1.47 -14.91
N TRP A 39 -1.37 1.90 -13.66
CA TRP A 39 -1.21 0.99 -12.53
C TRP A 39 -2.55 0.42 -12.10
N TRP A 40 -2.64 -0.90 -12.08
CA TRP A 40 -3.83 -1.63 -11.68
C TRP A 40 -3.68 -2.20 -10.28
N PHE A 41 -4.80 -2.20 -9.57
CA PHE A 41 -4.91 -2.85 -8.28
C PHE A 41 -4.65 -4.36 -8.41
N ALA A 42 -3.71 -4.90 -7.63
CA ALA A 42 -3.42 -6.33 -7.59
C ALA A 42 -3.84 -6.96 -6.26
N ALA A 43 -3.47 -6.36 -5.12
CA ALA A 43 -3.81 -6.88 -3.80
C ALA A 43 -3.71 -5.80 -2.70
N ILE A 44 -4.48 -5.94 -1.62
CA ILE A 44 -4.39 -5.12 -0.39
C ILE A 44 -4.13 -5.98 0.85
N CYS A 45 -3.53 -5.36 1.86
CA CYS A 45 -3.50 -5.85 3.23
C CYS A 45 -3.72 -4.67 4.20
N ASP A 46 -4.73 -4.79 5.06
CA ASP A 46 -5.15 -3.72 5.97
C ASP A 46 -4.55 -3.89 7.38
N TYR A 47 -4.20 -2.75 7.97
CA TYR A 47 -3.63 -2.60 9.30
C TYR A 47 -4.49 -1.59 10.07
N LEU A 48 -5.63 -2.06 10.57
CA LEU A 48 -6.60 -1.24 11.29
C LEU A 48 -6.07 -0.84 12.67
N PHE A 49 -6.28 0.40 13.09
CA PHE A 49 -5.79 0.86 14.40
C PHE A 49 -6.40 0.07 15.56
N ALA A 50 -7.63 -0.42 15.41
CA ALA A 50 -8.30 -1.28 16.38
C ALA A 50 -7.47 -2.53 16.74
N ASP A 51 -6.85 -3.18 15.76
CA ASP A 51 -6.00 -4.37 15.95
C ASP A 51 -4.70 -4.07 16.69
N TYR A 52 -4.36 -2.78 16.80
CA TYR A 52 -3.16 -2.28 17.45
C TYR A 52 -3.47 -1.45 18.70
N ASN A 53 -4.61 -1.66 19.35
CA ASN A 53 -5.06 -0.90 20.53
C ASN A 53 -5.11 0.62 20.28
N GLY A 54 -5.53 1.02 19.08
CA GLY A 54 -5.53 2.42 18.65
C GLY A 54 -4.13 2.98 18.35
N ASN A 55 -3.07 2.17 18.37
CA ASN A 55 -1.70 2.66 18.21
C ASN A 55 -1.29 2.79 16.75
N HIS A 56 -1.47 3.99 16.20
CA HIS A 56 -1.08 4.38 14.85
C HIS A 56 0.40 4.04 14.54
N LYS A 57 1.31 4.28 15.48
CA LYS A 57 2.76 4.02 15.27
C LYS A 57 3.03 2.52 15.13
N LYS A 58 2.32 1.68 15.88
CA LYS A 58 2.46 0.22 15.81
C LYS A 58 1.89 -0.31 14.50
N ALA A 59 0.70 0.14 14.11
CA ALA A 59 0.09 -0.19 12.83
C ALA A 59 0.99 0.19 11.64
N LEU A 60 1.51 1.43 11.62
CA LEU A 60 2.41 1.89 10.56
C LEU A 60 3.72 1.09 10.48
N ARG A 61 4.31 0.75 11.63
CA ARG A 61 5.54 -0.06 11.65
C ARG A 61 5.30 -1.45 11.05
N GLN A 62 4.15 -2.05 11.34
CA GLN A 62 3.81 -3.36 10.77
C GLN A 62 3.54 -3.24 9.26
N ALA A 63 2.74 -2.27 8.83
CA ALA A 63 2.51 -2.00 7.41
C ALA A 63 3.82 -1.79 6.63
N ARG A 64 4.77 -1.00 7.17
CA ARG A 64 6.09 -0.80 6.55
C ARG A 64 6.92 -2.07 6.47
N ARG A 65 6.86 -2.92 7.49
CA ARG A 65 7.60 -4.19 7.50
C ARG A 65 7.09 -5.10 6.39
N ASP A 66 5.78 -5.23 6.28
CA ASP A 66 5.17 -6.13 5.31
C ASP A 66 5.26 -5.57 3.89
N ALA A 67 5.16 -4.24 3.72
CA ALA A 67 5.43 -3.59 2.45
C ALA A 67 6.87 -3.84 1.94
N ARG A 68 7.88 -3.80 2.82
CA ARG A 68 9.28 -4.15 2.44
C ARG A 68 9.43 -5.61 2.07
N LYS A 69 8.79 -6.51 2.83
CA LYS A 69 8.80 -7.94 2.51
C LYS A 69 8.16 -8.21 1.16
N LEU A 70 7.02 -7.57 0.89
CA LEU A 70 6.29 -7.70 -0.37
C LEU A 70 7.11 -7.15 -1.54
N ALA A 71 7.70 -5.97 -1.38
CA ALA A 71 8.58 -5.39 -2.38
C ALA A 71 9.77 -6.29 -2.72
N GLY A 72 10.35 -6.96 -1.72
CA GLY A 72 11.42 -7.94 -1.94
C GLY A 72 10.96 -9.25 -2.61
N ILE A 73 9.70 -9.66 -2.44
CA ILE A 73 9.14 -10.85 -3.12
C ILE A 73 8.92 -10.56 -4.60
N PHE A 74 8.43 -9.36 -4.92
CA PHE A 74 8.12 -8.94 -6.28
C PHE A 74 9.26 -8.20 -6.98
N ASP A 75 10.41 -8.05 -6.30
CA ASP A 75 11.57 -7.27 -6.75
C ASP A 75 11.18 -5.91 -7.34
N CYS A 76 10.48 -5.10 -6.55
CA CYS A 76 9.91 -3.83 -6.99
C CYS A 76 10.09 -2.69 -6.00
N THR A 77 9.82 -1.47 -6.47
CA THR A 77 9.88 -0.25 -5.67
C THR A 77 8.79 -0.25 -4.59
N ASN A 78 9.20 0.11 -3.37
CA ASN A 78 8.32 0.44 -2.27
C ASN A 78 8.24 1.96 -2.09
N TYR A 79 7.08 2.54 -2.40
CA TYR A 79 6.82 3.98 -2.29
C TYR A 79 6.49 4.45 -0.86
N ASP A 80 6.44 3.53 0.12
CA ASP A 80 6.07 3.81 1.53
C ASP A 80 4.76 4.63 1.60
N THR A 81 4.69 5.61 2.51
CA THR A 81 3.53 6.50 2.72
C THR A 81 3.49 7.74 1.81
N THR A 82 4.29 7.80 0.75
CA THR A 82 4.42 8.94 -0.19
C THR A 82 3.82 8.59 -1.55
N LYS A 83 3.13 9.44 -2.32
CA LYS A 83 2.38 10.70 -2.11
C LYS A 83 1.20 10.63 -3.11
N GLU A 84 0.10 11.29 -2.77
CA GLU A 84 -1.08 11.53 -3.61
C GLU A 84 -0.68 11.98 -5.04
N GLY A 85 -1.07 11.22 -6.07
CA GLY A 85 -0.90 11.65 -7.47
C GLY A 85 -0.51 10.58 -8.49
N MET A 86 -0.06 9.39 -8.07
CA MET A 86 0.42 8.35 -9.00
C MET A 86 -0.60 7.25 -9.34
N TRP A 87 -1.78 7.25 -8.74
CA TRP A 87 -2.66 6.09 -8.75
C TRP A 87 -4.12 6.54 -8.86
N GLN A 88 -4.57 6.76 -10.09
CA GLN A 88 -5.96 7.05 -10.42
C GLN A 88 -6.85 5.84 -10.20
#